data_AF-A0A1I1CKN0-F1
#
_entry.id   AF-A0A1I1CKN0-F1
#
_cell.length_a   1.000
_cell.length_b   1.000
_cell.length_c   1.000
_cell.angle_alpha   90.00
_cell.angle_beta   90.00
_cell.angle_gamma   90.00
#
_symmetry.space_group_name_H-M   'P 1'
#
loop_
_entity.id
_entity.type
_entity.pdbx_description
1 polymer ?
#
loop_
_entity_poly.entity_id
_entity_poly.type
_entity_poly.pdbx_seq_one_letter_code
_entity_poly.pdbx_strand_id
1 'polypeptide(L)'
;MLEGNIEDVQGLADALRQAWRDSGSGCIRVALAMPATALITHAIRLPAGLPEEQLEMLVELEAAHYMPFPLEDANLDFFTLGPAAPLAGKDGLEIDVLLVAARRASVQRRLDAAKTAGLLAVVMDSEALALQAAMAQGGWQTLPDGGSAYQLAWGLALHGFAR
;
A
#
# COMPACT_ATOMS: atom_id res chain seq x y z
N MET A 1 19.89 8.61 -8.48
CA MET A 1 18.76 7.92 -7.85
C MET A 1 18.20 6.95 -8.88
N LEU A 2 18.58 5.68 -8.83
CA LEU A 2 18.02 4.65 -9.72
C LEU A 2 16.61 4.30 -9.21
N GLU A 3 15.59 4.54 -10.04
CA GLU A 3 14.31 3.83 -10.07
C GLU A 3 13.63 3.55 -8.70
N GLY A 4 13.64 4.52 -7.78
CA GLY A 4 12.93 4.39 -6.50
C GLY A 4 13.56 3.39 -5.51
N ASN A 5 14.76 2.89 -5.80
CA ASN A 5 15.52 2.00 -4.92
C ASN A 5 16.33 2.80 -3.90
N ILE A 6 16.36 2.36 -2.64
CA ILE A 6 17.15 2.99 -1.58
C ILE A 6 18.49 2.25 -1.49
N GLU A 7 19.56 2.93 -1.90
CA GLU A 7 20.94 2.44 -1.79
C GLU A 7 21.62 2.94 -0.51
N ASP A 8 21.37 4.21 -0.15
CA ASP A 8 21.89 4.83 1.07
C ASP A 8 20.77 5.09 2.08
N VAL A 9 20.58 4.13 2.99
CA VAL A 9 19.60 4.22 4.09
C VAL A 9 19.96 5.33 5.07
N GLN A 10 21.26 5.58 5.30
CA GLN A 10 21.72 6.57 6.27
C GLN A 10 21.49 7.99 5.76
N GLY A 11 21.87 8.26 4.51
CA GLY A 11 21.59 9.54 3.86
C GLY A 11 20.09 9.83 3.78
N LEU A 12 19.26 8.82 3.51
CA LEU A 12 17.81 8.97 3.57
C LEU A 12 17.31 9.29 4.98
N ALA A 13 17.83 8.61 6.01
CA ALA A 13 17.45 8.87 7.40
C ALA A 13 17.82 10.29 7.86
N ASP A 14 18.99 10.78 7.44
CA ASP A 14 19.43 12.14 7.74
C ASP A 14 18.54 13.18 7.03
N ALA A 15 18.18 12.94 5.77
CA ALA A 15 17.23 13.77 5.04
C ALA A 15 15.83 13.78 5.69
N LEU A 16 15.31 12.62 6.11
CA LEU A 16 14.03 12.51 6.82
C LEU A 16 14.06 13.28 8.14
N ARG A 17 15.15 13.16 8.91
CA ARG A 17 15.31 13.86 10.19
C ARG A 17 15.36 15.38 9.99
N GLN A 18 16.02 15.83 8.93
CA GLN A 18 16.08 17.24 8.58
C GLN A 18 14.68 17.77 8.19
N ALA A 19 13.98 17.08 7.29
CA ALA A 19 12.63 17.45 6.87
C ALA A 19 11.65 17.50 8.06
N TRP A 20 11.74 16.54 8.99
CA TRP A 20 10.94 16.54 10.21
C TRP A 20 11.22 17.77 11.08
N ARG A 21 12.49 18.12 11.31
CA ARG A 21 12.88 19.32 12.06
C ARG A 21 12.39 20.61 11.39
N ASP A 22 12.54 20.70 10.07
CA ASP A 22 12.13 21.87 9.29
C ASP A 22 10.60 22.05 9.28
N SER A 23 9.85 20.95 9.40
CA SER A 23 8.38 21.02 9.52
C SER A 23 7.90 21.67 10.83
N GLY A 24 8.75 21.72 11.86
CA GLY A 24 8.38 22.18 13.21
C GLY A 24 7.38 21.28 13.95
N SER A 25 7.03 20.12 13.39
CA SER A 25 6.07 19.19 13.98
C SER A 25 6.68 18.38 15.13
N GLY A 26 5.94 18.24 16.23
CA GLY A 26 6.26 17.29 17.30
C GLY A 26 5.80 15.85 17.01
N CYS A 27 5.08 15.62 15.91
CA CYS A 27 4.56 14.31 15.56
C CYS A 27 5.69 13.42 15.02
N ILE A 28 5.89 12.26 15.64
CA ILE A 28 6.85 11.24 15.19
C ILE A 28 6.19 10.13 14.36
N ARG A 29 4.85 10.08 14.32
CA ARG A 29 4.08 9.13 13.50
C ARG A 29 4.02 9.67 12.07
N VAL A 30 4.49 8.87 11.10
CA VAL A 30 4.59 9.30 9.69
C VAL A 30 3.94 8.29 8.76
N ALA A 31 3.30 8.80 7.71
CA ALA A 31 2.94 8.02 6.54
C ALA A 31 4.10 8.09 5.53
N LEU A 32 4.46 6.95 4.96
CA LEU A 32 5.45 6.82 3.91
C LEU A 32 4.77 6.36 2.63
N ALA A 33 5.44 6.52 1.49
CA ALA A 33 4.94 6.02 0.21
C ALA A 33 6.01 5.23 -0.55
N MET A 34 5.55 4.21 -1.27
CA MET A 34 6.29 3.48 -2.27
C MET A 34 6.12 4.15 -3.64
N PRO A 35 7.21 4.34 -4.41
CA PRO A 35 7.12 4.87 -5.75
C PRO A 35 6.45 3.84 -6.68
N ALA A 36 5.77 4.33 -7.71
CA ALA A 36 5.06 3.46 -8.67
C ALA A 36 5.97 2.41 -9.33
N THR A 37 7.26 2.71 -9.51
CA THR A 37 8.24 1.76 -10.08
C THR A 37 8.58 0.58 -9.16
N ALA A 38 8.31 0.71 -7.86
CA ALA A 38 8.55 -0.33 -6.86
C ALA A 38 7.27 -1.07 -6.44
N LEU A 39 6.15 -0.78 -7.11
CA LEU A 39 4.84 -1.38 -6.90
C LEU A 39 4.40 -2.18 -8.13
N ILE A 40 3.71 -3.26 -7.86
CA ILE A 40 2.97 -4.04 -8.85
C ILE A 40 1.49 -3.79 -8.57
N THR A 41 0.81 -3.18 -9.53
CA THR A 41 -0.63 -2.89 -9.43
C THR A 41 -1.37 -3.63 -10.54
N HIS A 42 -2.37 -4.43 -10.18
CA HIS A 42 -3.15 -5.19 -11.15
C HIS A 42 -4.62 -5.27 -10.72
N ALA A 43 -5.55 -5.04 -11.65
CA ALA A 43 -6.97 -5.26 -11.39
C ALA A 43 -7.33 -6.72 -11.75
N ILE A 44 -7.97 -7.43 -10.85
CA ILE A 44 -8.45 -8.81 -11.04
C ILE A 44 -9.96 -8.87 -10.82
N ARG A 45 -10.58 -9.95 -11.30
CA ARG A 45 -12.02 -10.21 -11.11
C ARG A 45 -12.22 -11.43 -10.24
N LEU A 46 -12.98 -11.26 -9.17
CA LEU A 46 -13.30 -12.32 -8.22
C LEU A 46 -14.81 -12.50 -8.11
N PRO A 47 -15.29 -13.70 -7.73
CA PRO A 47 -16.70 -13.90 -7.42
C PRO A 47 -17.15 -12.99 -6.27
N ALA A 48 -18.33 -12.38 -6.40
CA ALA A 48 -18.94 -11.57 -5.36
C ALA A 48 -19.54 -12.44 -4.25
N GLY A 49 -19.78 -11.85 -3.08
CA GLY A 49 -20.51 -12.49 -1.98
C GLY A 49 -19.72 -13.53 -1.20
N LEU A 50 -18.40 -13.57 -1.38
CA LEU A 50 -17.51 -14.41 -0.59
C LEU A 50 -17.29 -13.81 0.80
N PRO A 51 -17.13 -14.65 1.85
CA PRO A 51 -16.59 -14.21 3.14
C PRO A 51 -15.18 -13.62 2.97
N GLU A 52 -14.82 -12.67 3.84
CA GLU A 52 -13.54 -11.95 3.80
C GLU A 52 -12.32 -12.89 3.76
N GLU A 53 -12.27 -13.90 4.64
CA GLU A 53 -11.19 -14.90 4.66
C GLU A 53 -11.07 -15.67 3.33
N GLN A 54 -12.19 -15.96 2.67
CA GLN A 54 -12.18 -16.66 1.38
C GLN A 54 -11.74 -15.73 0.25
N LEU A 55 -12.13 -14.46 0.33
CA LEU A 55 -11.69 -13.44 -0.62
C LEU A 55 -10.18 -13.24 -0.54
N GLU A 56 -9.61 -13.14 0.67
CA GLU A 56 -8.16 -13.03 0.88
C GLU A 56 -7.40 -14.21 0.27
N MET A 57 -7.84 -15.45 0.52
CA MET A 57 -7.20 -16.64 -0.07
C MET A 57 -7.23 -16.62 -1.61
N LEU A 58 -8.36 -16.21 -2.20
CA LEU A 58 -8.45 -16.10 -3.66
C LEU A 58 -7.59 -14.97 -4.20
N VAL A 59 -7.52 -13.84 -3.50
CA VAL A 59 -6.64 -12.73 -3.84
C VAL A 59 -5.19 -13.20 -3.86
N GLU A 60 -4.73 -13.92 -2.84
CA GLU A 60 -3.35 -14.45 -2.79
C GLU A 60 -3.07 -15.44 -3.94
N LEU A 61 -4.02 -16.34 -4.22
CA LEU A 61 -3.91 -17.30 -5.31
C LEU A 61 -3.80 -16.61 -6.67
N GLU A 62 -4.68 -15.63 -6.95
CA GLU A 62 -4.65 -14.87 -8.19
C GLU A 62 -3.38 -14.00 -8.27
N ALA A 63 -3.00 -13.32 -7.17
CA ALA A 63 -1.83 -12.46 -7.11
C ALA A 63 -0.53 -13.20 -7.48
N ALA A 64 -0.39 -14.47 -7.07
CA ALA A 64 0.79 -15.28 -7.38
C ALA A 64 1.09 -15.39 -8.88
N HIS A 65 0.08 -15.32 -9.75
CA HIS A 65 0.25 -15.38 -11.21
C HIS A 65 0.84 -14.10 -11.81
N TYR A 66 0.71 -12.98 -11.10
CA TYR A 66 1.14 -11.66 -11.56
C TYR A 66 2.50 -11.23 -10.98
N MET A 67 2.98 -11.91 -9.92
CA MET A 67 4.23 -11.55 -9.27
C MET A 67 5.43 -12.16 -10.01
N PRO A 68 6.47 -11.37 -10.32
CA PRO A 68 7.72 -11.87 -10.89
C PRO A 68 8.66 -12.48 -9.83
N PHE A 69 8.18 -12.69 -8.61
CA PHE A 69 8.90 -13.25 -7.47
C PHE A 69 7.89 -13.93 -6.52
N PRO A 70 8.37 -14.76 -5.57
CA PRO A 70 7.48 -15.48 -4.67
C PRO A 70 6.63 -14.53 -3.82
N LEU A 71 5.37 -14.92 -3.57
CA LEU A 71 4.43 -14.07 -2.83
C LEU A 71 4.89 -13.85 -1.37
N GLU A 72 5.64 -14.79 -0.80
CA GLU A 72 6.22 -14.67 0.54
C GLU A 72 7.24 -13.52 0.67
N ASP A 73 7.84 -13.08 -0.44
CA ASP A 73 8.75 -11.93 -0.51
C ASP A 73 8.02 -10.62 -0.84
N ALA A 74 6.69 -10.67 -0.98
CA ALA A 74 5.84 -9.53 -1.20
C ALA A 74 5.17 -9.04 0.09
N ASN A 75 4.90 -7.75 0.14
CA ASN A 75 3.81 -7.20 0.93
C ASN A 75 2.67 -6.95 -0.06
N LEU A 76 1.56 -7.66 0.10
CA LEU A 76 0.36 -7.59 -0.74
C LEU A 76 -0.76 -6.92 0.06
N ASP A 77 -1.51 -6.06 -0.62
CA ASP A 77 -2.78 -5.50 -0.13
C ASP A 77 -3.74 -5.38 -1.32
N PHE A 78 -5.03 -5.31 -1.02
CA PHE A 78 -6.06 -5.25 -2.06
C PHE A 78 -7.23 -4.36 -1.66
N PHE A 79 -7.94 -3.87 -2.68
CA PHE A 79 -9.12 -3.07 -2.49
C PHE A 79 -10.21 -3.44 -3.48
N THR A 80 -11.43 -3.64 -2.97
CA THR A 80 -12.60 -3.91 -3.80
C THR A 80 -13.10 -2.63 -4.46
N LEU A 81 -12.96 -2.53 -5.78
CA LEU A 81 -13.41 -1.37 -6.56
C LEU A 81 -14.94 -1.33 -6.70
N GLY A 82 -15.59 -2.50 -6.67
CA GLY A 82 -17.04 -2.64 -6.74
C GLY A 82 -17.48 -3.73 -7.71
N PRO A 83 -18.78 -3.80 -8.04
CA PRO A 83 -19.32 -4.78 -8.98
C PRO A 83 -18.65 -4.64 -10.36
N ALA A 84 -18.16 -5.76 -10.90
CA ALA A 84 -17.60 -5.79 -12.24
C ALA A 84 -18.70 -5.61 -13.29
N ALA A 85 -18.35 -5.00 -14.43
CA ALA A 85 -19.27 -4.86 -15.55
C ALA A 85 -19.73 -6.26 -16.04
N PRO A 86 -21.04 -6.48 -16.26
CA PRO A 86 -21.54 -7.78 -16.69
C PRO A 86 -20.88 -8.21 -18.00
N LEU A 87 -20.29 -9.39 -18.03
CA LEU A 87 -19.89 -10.04 -19.29
C LEU A 87 -21.08 -10.79 -19.86
N ALA A 88 -21.35 -10.59 -21.15
CA ALA A 88 -22.40 -11.32 -21.85
C ALA A 88 -22.18 -12.84 -21.70
N GLY A 89 -23.15 -13.53 -21.10
CA GLY A 89 -23.16 -14.98 -20.95
C GLY A 89 -22.50 -15.54 -19.67
N LYS A 90 -22.15 -14.69 -18.69
CA LYS A 90 -21.74 -15.16 -17.35
C LYS A 90 -22.84 -14.92 -16.33
N ASP A 91 -23.39 -16.00 -15.80
CA ASP A 91 -24.32 -15.98 -14.67
C ASP A 91 -23.53 -15.94 -13.35
N GLY A 92 -23.12 -14.74 -12.95
CA GLY A 92 -22.42 -14.52 -11.69
C GLY A 92 -22.18 -13.04 -11.42
N LEU A 93 -22.43 -12.61 -10.18
CA LEU A 93 -21.96 -11.31 -9.71
C LEU A 93 -20.45 -11.43 -9.51
N GLU A 94 -19.67 -10.70 -10.28
CA GLU A 94 -18.22 -10.55 -10.11
C GLU A 94 -17.95 -9.17 -9.47
N ILE A 95 -16.83 -9.05 -8.76
CA ILE A 95 -16.27 -7.79 -8.27
C ILE A 95 -14.92 -7.54 -8.91
N ASP A 96 -14.64 -6.29 -9.26
CA ASP A 96 -13.30 -5.86 -9.63
C ASP A 96 -12.53 -5.55 -8.33
N VAL A 97 -11.34 -6.13 -8.20
CA VAL A 97 -10.44 -5.96 -7.05
C VAL A 97 -9.10 -5.44 -7.56
N LEU A 98 -8.61 -4.36 -6.95
CA LEU A 98 -7.29 -3.81 -7.21
C LEU A 98 -6.27 -4.44 -6.28
N LEU A 99 -5.30 -5.15 -6.84
CA LEU A 99 -4.13 -5.64 -6.13
C LEU A 99 -3.03 -4.59 -6.15
N VAL A 100 -2.36 -4.41 -5.02
CA VAL A 100 -1.11 -3.65 -4.91
C VAL A 100 -0.11 -4.47 -4.12
N ALA A 101 1.07 -4.69 -4.71
CA ALA A 101 2.15 -5.39 -4.03
C ALA A 101 3.48 -4.66 -4.16
N ALA A 102 4.32 -4.81 -3.15
CA ALA A 102 5.69 -4.32 -3.13
C ALA A 102 6.63 -5.44 -2.67
N ARG A 103 7.87 -5.45 -3.14
CA ARG A 103 8.90 -6.31 -2.54
C ARG A 103 9.10 -5.93 -1.07
N ARG A 104 9.04 -6.90 -0.17
CA ARG A 104 9.22 -6.70 1.28
C ARG A 104 10.55 -6.01 1.59
N ALA A 105 11.63 -6.38 0.90
CA ALA A 105 12.94 -5.73 1.04
C ALA A 105 12.93 -4.22 0.69
N SER A 106 12.09 -3.80 -0.26
CA SER A 106 11.98 -2.39 -0.67
C SER A 106 11.17 -1.57 0.35
N VAL A 107 10.15 -2.19 0.95
CA VAL A 107 9.39 -1.60 2.07
C VAL A 107 10.28 -1.50 3.30
N GLN A 108 10.98 -2.58 3.66
CA GLN A 108 11.84 -2.64 4.85
C GLN A 108 12.89 -1.54 4.86
N ARG A 109 13.56 -1.26 3.73
CA ARG A 109 14.56 -0.19 3.67
C ARG A 109 13.99 1.20 3.99
N ARG A 110 12.72 1.47 3.65
CA ARG A 110 12.04 2.73 4.03
C ARG A 110 11.72 2.77 5.51
N LEU A 111 11.25 1.65 6.06
CA LEU A 111 10.99 1.51 7.49
C LEU A 111 12.27 1.70 8.30
N ASP A 112 13.38 1.11 7.86
CA ASP A 112 14.69 1.24 8.49
C ASP A 112 15.21 2.67 8.45
N ALA A 113 15.03 3.38 7.32
CA ALA A 113 15.40 4.79 7.21
C ALA A 113 14.58 5.66 8.15
N ALA A 114 13.25 5.47 8.21
CA ALA A 114 12.38 6.19 9.13
C ALA A 114 12.72 5.91 10.59
N LYS A 115 12.96 4.64 10.94
CA LYS A 115 13.38 4.23 12.29
C LYS A 115 14.70 4.87 12.68
N THR A 116 15.68 4.88 11.79
CA THR A 116 16.99 5.54 11.99
C THR A 116 16.84 7.05 12.16
N ALA A 117 15.84 7.66 11.51
CA ALA A 117 15.51 9.07 11.68
C ALA A 117 14.81 9.38 13.02
N GLY A 118 14.37 8.36 13.77
CA GLY A 118 13.59 8.51 15.01
C GLY A 118 12.08 8.64 14.76
N LEU A 119 11.61 8.27 13.57
CA LEU A 119 10.22 8.33 13.15
C LEU A 119 9.57 6.94 13.21
N LEU A 120 8.27 6.92 13.45
CA LEU A 120 7.43 5.73 13.48
C LEU A 120 6.54 5.70 12.24
N ALA A 121 6.89 4.86 11.26
CA ALA A 121 6.06 4.64 10.09
C ALA A 121 4.77 3.90 10.49
N VAL A 122 3.62 4.53 10.30
CA VAL A 122 2.30 3.96 10.62
C VAL A 122 1.55 3.47 9.40
N VAL A 123 1.89 4.00 8.22
CA VAL A 123 1.28 3.66 6.94
C VAL A 123 2.37 3.64 5.85
N MET A 124 2.26 2.70 4.93
CA MET A 124 3.02 2.65 3.68
C MET A 124 2.03 2.65 2.52
N ASP A 125 1.87 3.80 1.88
CA ASP A 125 0.94 4.02 0.77
C ASP A 125 1.67 3.88 -0.59
N SER A 126 0.93 3.96 -1.68
CA SER A 126 1.43 4.18 -3.03
C SER A 126 1.50 5.68 -3.33
N GLU A 127 2.60 6.14 -3.93
CA GLU A 127 2.73 7.54 -4.36
C GLU A 127 1.60 7.97 -5.31
N ALA A 128 1.19 7.08 -6.22
CA ALA A 128 0.12 7.37 -7.17
C ALA A 128 -1.24 7.48 -6.48
N LEU A 129 -1.51 6.62 -5.50
CA LEU A 129 -2.76 6.65 -4.73
C LEU A 129 -2.78 7.84 -3.78
N ALA A 130 -1.69 8.09 -3.04
CA ALA A 130 -1.55 9.26 -2.19
C ALA A 130 -1.77 10.57 -2.97
N LEU A 131 -1.23 10.67 -4.19
CA LEU A 131 -1.46 11.83 -5.06
C LEU A 131 -2.93 11.94 -5.49
N GLN A 132 -3.56 10.84 -5.88
CA GLN A 132 -4.99 10.84 -6.21
C GLN A 132 -5.86 11.26 -5.02
N ALA A 133 -5.52 10.83 -3.79
CA ALA A 133 -6.18 11.28 -2.58
C ALA A 133 -5.93 12.76 -2.30
N ALA A 134 -4.76 13.30 -2.58
CA ALA A 134 -4.52 14.73 -2.42
C ALA A 134 -5.35 15.58 -3.41
N MET A 135 -5.64 15.04 -4.60
CA MET A 135 -6.37 15.73 -5.67
C MET A 135 -7.89 15.56 -5.60
N ALA A 136 -8.37 14.34 -5.34
CA ALA A 136 -9.78 14.04 -5.13
C ALA A 136 -10.07 14.21 -3.64
N GLN A 137 -11.11 14.94 -3.25
CA GLN A 137 -11.58 15.07 -1.86
C GLN A 137 -12.10 13.71 -1.32
N GLY A 138 -11.23 12.71 -1.26
CA GLY A 138 -11.49 11.30 -0.97
C GLY A 138 -11.86 11.06 0.49
N GLY A 139 -12.36 9.84 0.74
CA GLY A 139 -12.88 9.42 2.03
C GLY A 139 -11.81 9.13 3.09
N TRP A 140 -12.21 9.28 4.35
CA TRP A 140 -11.38 9.00 5.53
C TRP A 140 -11.42 7.51 5.88
N GLN A 141 -10.28 6.92 6.25
CA GLN A 141 -10.23 5.61 6.92
C GLN A 141 -9.52 5.70 8.27
N THR A 142 -10.05 4.97 9.25
CA THR A 142 -9.45 4.81 10.57
C THR A 142 -8.20 3.94 10.48
N LEU A 143 -7.13 4.35 11.14
CA LEU A 143 -5.93 3.52 11.26
C LEU A 143 -6.27 2.19 11.98
N PRO A 144 -5.54 1.09 11.69
CA PRO A 144 -5.76 -0.19 12.36
C PRO A 144 -5.66 -0.12 13.90
N ASP A 145 -4.94 0.88 14.43
CA ASP A 145 -4.76 1.13 15.86
C ASP A 145 -5.80 2.09 16.47
N GLY A 146 -6.80 2.55 15.70
CA GLY A 146 -7.81 3.51 16.16
C GLY A 146 -7.29 4.94 16.32
N GLY A 147 -6.10 5.26 15.82
CA GLY A 147 -5.58 6.63 15.78
C GLY A 147 -6.29 7.53 14.77
N SER A 148 -6.05 8.85 14.86
CA SER A 148 -6.62 9.85 13.95
C SER A 148 -6.43 9.47 12.47
N ALA A 149 -7.56 9.44 11.75
CA ALA A 149 -7.68 9.01 10.37
C ALA A 149 -6.86 9.88 9.39
N TYR A 150 -6.22 9.24 8.43
CA TYR A 150 -5.61 9.89 7.27
C TYR A 150 -6.36 9.49 5.99
N GLN A 151 -6.31 10.35 4.97
CA GLN A 151 -7.00 10.15 3.70
C GLN A 151 -6.10 9.31 2.77
N LEU A 152 -6.42 8.03 2.62
CA LEU A 152 -5.78 7.13 1.65
C LEU A 152 -6.68 7.00 0.44
N ALA A 153 -6.15 7.10 -0.78
CA ALA A 153 -6.97 6.83 -1.95
C ALA A 153 -7.30 5.35 -1.97
N TRP A 154 -8.60 5.06 -1.90
CA TRP A 154 -9.12 3.70 -1.92
C TRP A 154 -8.65 2.82 -0.75
N GLY A 155 -8.24 3.41 0.38
CA GLY A 155 -7.98 2.63 1.59
C GLY A 155 -6.93 1.54 1.45
N LEU A 156 -5.97 1.69 0.53
CA LEU A 156 -4.83 0.80 0.39
C LEU A 156 -3.69 1.36 1.22
N ALA A 157 -3.15 0.56 2.12
CA ALA A 157 -2.05 1.01 2.97
C ALA A 157 -1.12 -0.13 3.32
N LEU A 158 -0.85 -1.04 2.37
CA LEU A 158 0.01 -2.22 2.57
C LEU A 158 -0.09 -2.79 3.98
N HIS A 159 -1.30 -2.91 4.55
CA HIS A 159 -1.53 -2.86 6.00
C HIS A 159 -0.78 -3.94 6.81
N GLY A 160 -0.29 -4.99 6.15
CA GLY A 160 0.54 -6.06 6.70
C GLY A 160 2.03 -5.75 6.89
N PHE A 161 2.59 -4.57 6.58
CA PHE A 161 4.05 -4.35 6.74
C PHE A 161 4.53 -4.24 8.20
N ALA A 162 3.62 -4.22 9.17
CA ALA A 162 3.91 -4.07 10.60
C ALA A 162 3.54 -5.31 11.46
N ARG A 163 3.24 -6.46 10.85
CA ARG A 163 3.09 -7.74 11.58
C ARG A 163 4.42 -8.48 11.71
#